data_AF-A0A7Z0D2K4-F1
#
_entry.id   AF-A0A7Z0D2K4-F1
#
_cell.length_a   1.000
_cell.length_b   1.000
_cell.length_c   1.000
_cell.angle_alpha   90.00
_cell.angle_beta   90.00
_cell.angle_gamma   90.00
#
_symmetry.space_group_name_H-M   'P 1'
#
loop_
_entity.id
_entity.type
_entity.pdbx_description
1 polymer ?
#
loop_
_entity_poly.entity_id
_entity_poly.type
_entity_poly.pdbx_seq_one_letter_code
_entity_poly.pdbx_strand_id
1 'polypeptide(L)'
;MSTRWLRTLTPATLIVIVTGCFHLYRGAPLDGAVFLAVGAALVADGLLPRSAEVRVDPGVPPWPWCAVVAVAAGVAGGASARYSIADAVLVFVIGLPVVVAVWPRRAAGFTPESGAPMVRAGWAWACVGLAAALWELTTYLLEVSPSGDYRHPSISDLVDPALNPPPARAAFVVCWVALGYCLLRWRRRP
;
A
#
# COMPACT_ATOMS: atom_id res chain seq x y z
N MET A 1 -24.07 -5.52 -20.02
CA MET A 1 -23.22 -5.58 -18.80
C MET A 1 -23.41 -4.29 -18.02
N SER A 2 -23.78 -4.41 -16.74
CA SER A 2 -24.18 -3.29 -15.88
C SER A 2 -23.05 -2.26 -15.70
N THR A 3 -23.35 -0.98 -15.96
CA THR A 3 -22.46 0.19 -15.83
C THR A 3 -21.88 0.39 -14.41
N ARG A 4 -22.34 -0.39 -13.42
CA ARG A 4 -21.77 -0.40 -12.06
C ARG A 4 -20.37 -1.03 -12.01
N TRP A 5 -20.07 -2.05 -12.82
CA TRP A 5 -18.76 -2.72 -12.84
C TRP A 5 -17.63 -1.81 -13.33
N LEU A 6 -17.90 -0.97 -14.34
CA LEU A 6 -16.92 -0.01 -14.84
C LEU A 6 -16.66 1.14 -13.85
N ARG A 7 -17.56 1.34 -12.89
CA ARG A 7 -17.41 2.37 -11.84
C ARG A 7 -16.62 1.87 -10.62
N THR A 8 -16.51 0.55 -10.41
CA THR A 8 -15.77 -0.03 -9.27
C THR A 8 -14.30 -0.30 -9.56
N LEU A 9 -13.94 -0.45 -10.85
CA LEU A 9 -12.58 -0.65 -11.32
C LEU A 9 -11.84 0.69 -11.44
N THR A 10 -11.61 1.33 -10.29
CA THR A 10 -10.74 2.51 -10.26
C THR A 10 -9.30 2.11 -10.59
N PRO A 11 -8.44 3.04 -11.05
CA PRO A 11 -7.04 2.74 -11.34
C PRO A 11 -6.30 2.16 -10.13
N ALA A 12 -6.62 2.66 -8.93
CA ALA A 12 -6.09 2.17 -7.66
C ALA A 12 -6.51 0.72 -7.37
N THR A 13 -7.79 0.38 -7.59
CA THR A 13 -8.28 -1.00 -7.43
C THR A 13 -7.56 -1.95 -8.38
N LEU A 14 -7.41 -1.55 -9.65
CA LEU A 14 -6.76 -2.36 -10.68
C LEU A 14 -5.30 -2.62 -10.34
N ILE A 15 -4.54 -1.58 -10.00
CA ILE A 15 -3.11 -1.76 -9.70
C ILE A 15 -2.90 -2.64 -8.47
N VAL A 16 -3.70 -2.47 -7.41
CA VAL A 16 -3.61 -3.31 -6.20
C VAL A 16 -3.82 -4.79 -6.52
N ILE A 17 -4.81 -5.11 -7.37
CA ILE A 17 -5.06 -6.49 -7.79
C ILE A 17 -3.91 -7.03 -8.64
N VAL A 18 -3.43 -6.24 -9.60
CA VAL A 18 -2.29 -6.63 -10.46
C VAL A 18 -1.03 -6.90 -9.63
N THR A 19 -0.72 -6.02 -8.67
CA THR A 19 0.40 -6.19 -7.73
C THR A 19 0.23 -7.46 -6.88
N GLY A 20 -0.98 -7.76 -6.40
CA GLY A 20 -1.26 -8.99 -5.68
C GLY A 20 -1.02 -10.26 -6.50
N CYS A 21 -1.53 -10.30 -7.73
CA CYS A 21 -1.27 -11.40 -8.67
C CYS A 21 0.23 -11.57 -8.96
N PHE A 22 0.95 -10.46 -9.13
CA PHE A 22 2.40 -10.47 -9.33
C PHE A 22 3.14 -11.08 -8.14
N HIS A 23 2.78 -10.70 -6.91
CA HIS A 23 3.39 -11.27 -5.72
C HIS A 23 3.14 -12.78 -5.56
N LEU A 24 1.96 -13.27 -5.96
CA LEU A 24 1.70 -14.72 -6.00
C LEU A 24 2.59 -15.42 -7.04
N TYR A 25 2.72 -14.84 -8.23
CA TYR A 25 3.53 -15.40 -9.31
C TYR A 25 5.02 -15.50 -8.93
N ARG A 26 5.58 -14.48 -8.28
CA ARG A 26 6.99 -14.47 -7.84
C ARG A 26 7.29 -15.38 -6.62
N GLY A 27 6.30 -16.06 -6.07
CA GLY A 27 6.47 -16.91 -4.88
C GLY A 27 6.43 -16.18 -3.54
N ALA A 28 5.81 -15.01 -3.46
CA ALA A 28 5.55 -14.28 -2.21
C ALA A 28 4.06 -14.33 -1.82
N PRO A 29 3.56 -15.49 -1.35
CA PRO A 29 2.13 -15.72 -1.21
C PRO A 29 1.45 -14.81 -0.17
N LEU A 30 2.15 -14.48 0.92
CA LEU A 30 1.61 -13.62 1.98
C LEU A 30 1.37 -12.19 1.46
N ASP A 31 2.35 -11.60 0.80
CA ASP A 31 2.23 -10.27 0.19
C ASP A 31 1.07 -10.26 -0.82
N GLY A 32 1.04 -11.26 -1.70
CA GLY A 32 -0.01 -11.39 -2.70
C GLY A 32 -1.41 -11.49 -2.09
N ALA A 33 -1.56 -12.28 -1.02
CA ALA A 33 -2.82 -12.41 -0.29
C ALA A 33 -3.27 -11.08 0.33
N VAL A 34 -2.36 -10.28 0.90
CA VAL A 34 -2.68 -8.96 1.46
C VAL A 34 -3.20 -8.02 0.39
N PHE A 35 -2.47 -7.89 -0.73
CA PHE A 35 -2.89 -7.03 -1.84
C PHE A 35 -4.22 -7.46 -2.45
N LEU A 36 -4.42 -8.76 -2.66
CA LEU A 36 -5.69 -9.28 -3.20
C LEU A 36 -6.84 -9.11 -2.22
N ALA A 37 -6.63 -9.27 -0.91
CA ALA A 37 -7.65 -9.01 0.10
C ALA A 37 -8.09 -7.54 0.10
N VAL A 38 -7.14 -6.60 0.02
CA VAL A 38 -7.43 -5.17 -0.11
C VAL A 38 -8.16 -4.89 -1.43
N GLY A 39 -7.71 -5.45 -2.55
CA GLY A 39 -8.35 -5.31 -3.86
C GLY A 39 -9.80 -5.83 -3.86
N ALA A 40 -10.03 -7.00 -3.26
CA ALA A 40 -11.35 -7.58 -3.10
C ALA A 40 -12.26 -6.70 -2.21
N ALA A 41 -11.73 -6.17 -1.11
CA ALA A 41 -12.46 -5.24 -0.24
C ALA A 41 -12.86 -3.96 -0.97
N LEU A 42 -11.97 -3.40 -1.81
CA LEU A 42 -12.27 -2.21 -2.63
C LEU A 42 -13.34 -2.49 -3.69
N VAL A 43 -13.29 -3.66 -4.36
CA VAL A 43 -14.33 -4.08 -5.31
C VAL A 43 -15.66 -4.27 -4.59
N ALA A 44 -15.67 -4.98 -3.46
CA ALA A 44 -16.88 -5.23 -2.67
C ALA A 44 -17.52 -3.93 -2.21
N ASP A 45 -16.73 -2.97 -1.70
CA ASP A 45 -17.26 -1.68 -1.28
C ASP A 45 -17.89 -0.89 -2.43
N GLY A 46 -17.34 -0.98 -3.64
CA GLY A 46 -17.92 -0.37 -4.82
C GLY A 46 -19.23 -1.01 -5.30
N LEU A 47 -19.47 -2.29 -4.95
CA LEU A 47 -20.67 -3.04 -5.34
C LEU A 47 -21.81 -2.90 -4.33
N LEU A 48 -21.50 -2.63 -3.06
CA LEU A 48 -22.48 -2.54 -1.99
C LEU A 48 -23.36 -1.27 -2.12
N PRO A 49 -24.68 -1.35 -1.86
CA PRO A 49 -25.56 -0.19 -1.84
C PRO A 49 -25.08 0.88 -0.85
N ARG A 50 -25.21 2.16 -1.22
CA ARG A 50 -24.89 3.29 -0.34
C ARG A 50 -25.95 3.38 0.76
N SER A 51 -25.69 2.77 1.91
CA SER A 51 -26.50 2.93 3.12
C SER A 51 -26.11 4.19 3.89
N ALA A 52 -27.08 4.80 4.58
CA ALA A 52 -26.92 6.01 5.38
C ALA A 52 -25.86 5.83 6.49
N GLU A 53 -25.21 6.96 6.81
CA GLU A 53 -23.89 7.08 7.41
C GLU A 53 -23.81 6.69 8.89
N VAL A 54 -22.64 6.17 9.30
CA VAL A 54 -22.10 6.37 10.67
C VAL A 54 -20.73 7.03 10.53
N ARG A 55 -20.70 8.35 10.69
CA ARG A 55 -19.48 9.15 10.86
C ARG A 55 -18.95 8.93 12.27
N VAL A 56 -18.05 7.97 12.43
CA VAL A 56 -17.04 8.07 13.49
C VAL A 56 -15.85 8.73 12.82
N ASP A 57 -15.50 9.92 13.26
CA ASP A 57 -14.23 10.55 12.91
C ASP A 57 -13.21 10.13 13.97
N PRO A 58 -12.42 9.06 13.75
CA PRO A 58 -11.28 8.82 14.60
C PRO A 58 -10.33 9.99 14.39
N GLY A 59 -10.26 10.89 15.38
CA GLY A 59 -9.35 12.02 15.37
C GLY A 59 -7.92 11.55 15.07
N VAL A 60 -7.15 12.37 14.34
CA VAL A 60 -5.72 12.06 14.15
C VAL A 60 -5.04 12.18 15.52
N PRO A 61 -4.32 11.15 15.98
CA PRO A 61 -3.59 11.23 17.23
C PRO A 61 -2.57 12.38 17.19
N PRO A 62 -2.24 12.98 18.35
CA PRO A 62 -1.28 14.06 18.41
C PRO A 62 0.11 13.55 17.99
N TRP A 63 0.94 14.44 17.44
CA TRP A 63 2.26 14.10 16.91
C TRP A 63 3.16 13.28 17.87
N PRO A 64 3.16 13.48 19.21
CA PRO A 64 4.02 12.70 20.10
C PRO A 64 3.64 11.22 20.10
N TRP A 65 2.35 10.91 19.96
CA TRP A 65 1.86 9.54 19.92
C TRP A 65 2.34 8.84 18.64
N CYS A 66 2.31 9.56 17.51
CA CYS A 66 2.87 9.06 16.25
C CYS A 66 4.39 8.90 16.31
N ALA A 67 5.11 9.79 16.98
CA ALA A 67 6.55 9.64 17.19
C ALA A 67 6.85 8.38 18.03
N VAL A 68 6.10 8.13 19.10
CA VAL A 68 6.23 6.91 19.91
C VAL A 68 5.96 5.66 19.08
N VAL A 69 4.87 5.63 18.31
CA VAL A 69 4.54 4.49 17.42
C VAL A 69 5.63 4.30 16.37
N ALA A 70 6.13 5.38 15.75
CA ALA A 70 7.19 5.31 14.74
C ALA A 70 8.49 4.74 15.32
N VAL A 71 8.91 5.23 16.49
CA VAL A 71 10.12 4.74 17.18
C VAL A 71 9.95 3.29 17.61
N ALA A 72 8.82 2.93 18.24
CA ALA A 72 8.56 1.56 18.67
C ALA A 72 8.53 0.59 17.48
N ALA A 73 7.90 0.99 16.37
CA ALA A 73 7.89 0.24 15.13
C ALA A 73 9.29 0.13 14.52
N GLY A 74 10.07 1.21 14.54
CA GLY A 74 11.46 1.23 14.06
C GLY A 74 12.35 0.28 14.86
N VAL A 75 12.25 0.28 16.18
CA VAL A 75 12.99 -0.63 17.06
C VAL A 75 12.58 -2.09 16.79
N ALA A 76 11.28 -2.36 16.73
CA ALA A 76 10.77 -3.70 16.48
C ALA A 76 11.19 -4.23 15.10
N GLY A 77 11.08 -3.40 14.05
CA GLY A 77 11.51 -3.74 12.70
C GLY A 77 13.03 -3.85 12.55
N GLY A 78 13.82 -3.05 13.27
CA GLY A 78 15.28 -3.18 13.29
C GLY A 78 15.75 -4.46 13.98
N ALA A 79 15.06 -4.87 15.05
CA ALA A 79 15.39 -6.06 15.83
C ALA A 79 14.87 -7.38 15.23
N SER A 80 13.86 -7.33 14.36
CA SER A 80 13.31 -8.51 13.71
C SER A 80 14.28 -9.12 12.69
N ALA A 81 14.21 -10.44 12.53
CA ALA A 81 14.80 -11.09 11.38
C ALA A 81 14.07 -10.61 10.12
N ARG A 82 14.83 -10.31 9.08
CA ARG A 82 14.28 -9.83 7.81
C ARG A 82 13.38 -10.91 7.19
N TYR A 83 12.24 -10.50 6.64
CA TYR A 83 11.24 -11.39 6.05
C TYR A 83 10.59 -12.33 7.08
N SER A 84 10.56 -11.93 8.35
CA SER A 84 9.93 -12.72 9.41
C SER A 84 8.43 -12.44 9.49
N ILE A 85 7.72 -13.35 10.17
CA ILE A 85 6.32 -13.15 10.54
C ILE A 85 6.15 -11.87 11.39
N ALA A 86 7.17 -11.46 12.15
CA ALA A 86 7.13 -10.24 12.95
C ALA A 86 6.98 -8.99 12.06
N ASP A 87 7.63 -8.96 10.89
CA ASP A 87 7.50 -7.85 9.94
C ASP A 87 6.06 -7.76 9.41
N ALA A 88 5.46 -8.90 9.08
CA ALA A 88 4.06 -8.96 8.66
C ALA A 88 3.11 -8.47 9.77
N VAL A 89 3.29 -8.95 11.01
CA VAL A 89 2.50 -8.51 12.16
C VAL A 89 2.63 -7.00 12.37
N LEU A 90 3.84 -6.45 12.26
CA LEU A 90 4.09 -5.02 12.41
C LEU A 90 3.36 -4.19 11.34
N VAL A 91 3.41 -4.64 10.09
CA VAL A 91 2.67 -4.02 8.98
C VAL A 91 1.16 -4.07 9.24
N PHE A 92 0.62 -5.18 9.73
CA PHE A 92 -0.81 -5.28 10.06
C PHE A 92 -1.20 -4.40 11.24
N VAL A 93 -0.45 -4.41 12.34
CA VAL A 93 -0.74 -3.64 13.55
C VAL A 93 -0.74 -2.13 13.27
N ILE A 94 0.14 -1.65 12.39
CA ILE A 94 0.22 -0.23 12.03
C ILE A 94 -0.74 0.11 10.88
N GLY A 95 -0.74 -0.71 9.83
CA GLY A 95 -1.48 -0.46 8.60
C GLY A 95 -2.98 -0.64 8.73
N LEU A 96 -3.45 -1.69 9.41
CA LEU A 96 -4.88 -2.01 9.50
C LEU A 96 -5.69 -0.88 10.19
N PRO A 97 -5.26 -0.30 11.33
CA PRO A 97 -5.97 0.84 11.92
C PRO A 97 -6.01 2.05 10.98
N VAL A 98 -4.94 2.32 10.24
CA VAL A 98 -4.90 3.43 9.26
C VAL A 98 -5.87 3.16 8.12
N VAL A 99 -5.87 1.95 7.57
CA VAL A 99 -6.82 1.54 6.53
C VAL A 99 -8.25 1.70 7.04
N VAL A 100 -8.58 1.26 8.25
CA VAL A 100 -9.92 1.41 8.85
C VAL A 100 -10.28 2.88 9.11
N ALA A 101 -9.32 3.70 9.54
CA ALA A 101 -9.53 5.11 9.85
C ALA A 101 -9.71 5.98 8.60
N VAL A 102 -9.02 5.63 7.51
CA VAL A 102 -9.03 6.38 6.23
C VAL A 102 -9.96 5.75 5.21
N TRP A 103 -10.42 4.51 5.45
CA TRP A 103 -11.32 3.79 4.55
C TRP A 103 -12.40 4.74 4.10
N PRO A 104 -12.71 4.82 2.80
CA PRO A 104 -13.78 5.68 2.30
C PRO A 104 -15.08 5.36 3.04
N ARG A 105 -15.36 6.06 4.14
CA ARG A 105 -16.57 5.91 4.92
C ARG A 105 -17.64 6.61 4.11
N ARG A 106 -18.31 5.82 3.25
CA ARG A 106 -19.47 6.12 2.40
C ARG A 106 -20.04 7.51 2.59
N ALA A 107 -19.29 8.53 2.17
CA ALA A 107 -19.69 9.90 2.33
C ALA A 107 -20.68 10.20 1.21
N ALA A 108 -21.89 10.60 1.60
CA ALA A 108 -22.81 11.30 0.73
C ALA A 108 -22.16 12.65 0.35
N GLY A 109 -21.36 12.67 -0.72
CA GLY A 109 -20.68 13.90 -1.10
C GLY A 109 -19.49 13.77 -2.04
N PHE A 110 -19.53 12.85 -3.02
CA PHE A 110 -18.64 13.01 -4.16
C PHE A 110 -19.19 14.17 -5.00
N THR A 111 -18.74 15.40 -4.72
CA THR A 111 -19.04 16.56 -5.55
C THR A 111 -18.32 16.39 -6.89
N PRO A 112 -19.02 16.46 -8.04
CA PRO A 112 -18.41 16.25 -9.36
C PRO A 112 -17.19 17.15 -9.64
N GLU A 113 -17.11 18.33 -9.02
CA GLU A 113 -16.04 19.32 -9.22
C GLU A 113 -14.64 18.86 -8.76
N SER A 114 -14.53 17.95 -7.77
CA SER A 114 -13.24 17.40 -7.32
C SER A 114 -12.81 16.12 -8.07
N GLY A 115 -13.62 15.66 -9.03
CA GLY A 115 -13.46 14.34 -9.64
C GLY A 115 -12.27 14.21 -10.59
N ALA A 116 -12.06 15.18 -11.48
CA ALA A 116 -11.06 15.05 -12.55
C ALA A 116 -9.60 15.06 -12.05
N PRO A 117 -9.17 15.98 -11.15
CA PRO A 117 -7.79 15.96 -10.64
C PRO A 117 -7.48 14.70 -9.83
N MET A 118 -8.44 14.22 -9.02
CA MET A 118 -8.26 13.02 -8.20
C MET A 118 -8.20 11.75 -9.05
N VAL A 119 -9.02 11.64 -10.09
CA VAL A 119 -8.96 10.52 -11.05
C VAL A 119 -7.64 10.54 -11.84
N ARG A 120 -7.17 11.73 -12.26
CA ARG A 120 -5.87 11.86 -12.95
C ARG A 120 -4.70 11.45 -12.05
N ALA A 121 -4.70 11.89 -10.78
CA ALA A 121 -3.69 11.47 -9.82
C ALA A 121 -3.75 9.95 -9.58
N GLY A 122 -4.95 9.38 -9.48
CA GLY A 122 -5.14 7.94 -9.37
C GLY A 122 -4.55 7.17 -10.55
N TRP A 123 -4.76 7.64 -11.79
CA TRP A 123 -4.13 7.05 -12.97
C TRP A 123 -2.61 7.23 -12.98
N ALA A 124 -2.09 8.40 -12.61
CA ALA A 124 -0.65 8.63 -12.53
C ALA A 124 0.02 7.64 -11.58
N TRP A 125 -0.55 7.44 -10.38
CA TRP A 125 -0.06 6.46 -9.41
C TRP A 125 -0.24 5.02 -9.89
N ALA A 126 -1.35 4.68 -10.55
CA ALA A 126 -1.54 3.36 -11.12
C ALA A 126 -0.51 3.05 -12.21
N CYS A 127 -0.17 4.02 -13.06
CA CYS A 127 0.89 3.89 -14.06
C CYS A 127 2.27 3.70 -13.43
N VAL A 128 2.59 4.46 -12.38
CA VAL A 128 3.85 4.30 -11.63
C VAL A 128 3.93 2.91 -11.00
N GLY A 129 2.87 2.45 -10.33
CA GLY A 129 2.81 1.12 -9.75
C GLY A 129 2.91 0.02 -10.81
N LEU A 130 2.25 0.19 -11.95
CA LEU A 130 2.30 -0.77 -13.06
C LEU A 130 3.69 -0.83 -13.66
N ALA A 131 4.34 0.31 -13.87
CA ALA A 131 5.72 0.37 -14.37
C ALA A 131 6.69 -0.33 -13.41
N ALA A 132 6.56 -0.12 -12.10
CA ALA A 132 7.37 -0.79 -11.09
C ALA A 132 7.11 -2.32 -11.07
N ALA A 133 5.86 -2.75 -11.16
CA ALA A 133 5.51 -4.17 -11.21
C ALA A 133 6.03 -4.86 -12.50
N LEU A 134 5.93 -4.18 -13.65
CA LEU A 134 6.47 -4.68 -14.91
C LEU A 134 7.99 -4.73 -14.90
N TRP A 135 8.65 -3.75 -14.28
CA TRP A 135 10.10 -3.76 -14.07
C TRP A 135 10.52 -5.00 -13.28
N GLU A 136 9.95 -5.19 -12.09
CA GLU A 136 10.22 -6.34 -11.22
C GLU A 136 9.95 -7.68 -11.91
N LEU A 137 8.85 -7.78 -12.67
CA LEU A 137 8.54 -8.99 -13.43
C LEU A 137 9.57 -9.24 -14.54
N THR A 138 9.98 -8.21 -15.25
CA THR A 138 10.94 -8.34 -16.35
C THR A 138 12.32 -8.75 -15.81
N THR A 139 12.78 -8.14 -14.72
CA THR A 139 14.07 -8.51 -14.09
C THR A 139 14.03 -9.94 -13.56
N TYR A 140 12.95 -10.32 -12.88
CA TYR A 140 12.77 -11.69 -12.39
C TYR A 140 12.82 -12.74 -13.52
N LEU A 141 12.12 -12.48 -14.64
CA LEU A 141 12.13 -13.39 -15.79
C LEU A 141 13.52 -13.50 -16.44
N LEU A 142 14.29 -12.41 -16.45
CA LEU A 142 15.65 -12.39 -16.97
C LEU A 142 16.63 -13.14 -16.06
N GLU A 143 16.43 -13.09 -14.74
CA GLU A 143 17.23 -13.82 -13.76
C GLU A 143 16.98 -15.33 -13.81
N VAL A 144 15.73 -15.75 -13.99
CA VAL A 144 15.34 -17.17 -14.09
C VAL A 144 15.72 -17.78 -15.45
N SER A 145 16.08 -16.95 -16.45
CA SER A 145 16.54 -17.41 -17.76
C SER A 145 17.82 -18.26 -17.66
N PRO A 146 18.02 -19.26 -18.55
CA PRO A 146 19.26 -20.05 -18.60
C PRO A 146 20.56 -19.24 -18.73
N SER A 147 20.45 -18.00 -19.21
CA SER A 147 21.57 -17.06 -19.32
C SER A 147 21.95 -16.38 -18.00
N GLY A 148 21.12 -16.44 -16.95
CA GLY A 148 21.45 -16.08 -15.55
C GLY A 148 22.17 -14.74 -15.36
N ASP A 149 21.95 -13.78 -16.24
CA ASP A 149 22.74 -12.55 -16.27
C ASP A 149 22.15 -11.56 -15.25
N TYR A 150 22.81 -11.42 -14.09
CA TYR A 150 22.56 -10.40 -13.05
C TYR A 150 22.77 -8.94 -13.52
N ARG A 151 22.78 -8.70 -14.84
CA ARG A 151 23.00 -7.38 -15.44
C ARG A 151 21.81 -6.43 -15.25
N HIS A 152 20.65 -6.94 -14.82
CA HIS A 152 19.41 -6.20 -14.71
C HIS A 152 18.79 -6.37 -13.31
N PRO A 153 19.37 -5.78 -12.25
CA PRO A 153 18.89 -5.96 -10.89
C PRO A 153 17.46 -5.45 -10.72
N SER A 154 16.65 -6.20 -9.97
CA SER A 154 15.33 -5.75 -9.54
C SER A 154 15.44 -4.55 -8.58
N ILE A 155 14.33 -3.82 -8.37
CA ILE A 155 14.29 -2.76 -7.35
C ILE A 155 14.55 -3.39 -5.98
N SER A 156 14.02 -4.59 -5.75
CA SER A 156 14.29 -5.38 -4.56
C SER A 156 15.80 -5.61 -4.36
N ASP A 157 16.55 -6.01 -5.39
CA ASP A 157 18.00 -6.22 -5.28
C ASP A 157 18.78 -4.94 -4.97
N LEU A 158 18.29 -3.78 -5.42
CA LEU A 158 18.91 -2.50 -5.13
C LEU A 158 18.60 -2.02 -3.71
N VAL A 159 17.37 -2.25 -3.24
CA VAL A 159 16.89 -1.83 -1.92
C VAL A 159 17.40 -2.78 -0.83
N ASP A 160 17.59 -4.06 -1.16
CA ASP A 160 17.93 -5.10 -0.20
C ASP A 160 19.23 -4.83 0.56
N PRO A 161 20.36 -4.51 -0.08
CA PRO A 161 21.59 -4.17 0.61
C PRO A 161 21.45 -2.92 1.48
N ALA A 162 20.67 -1.93 1.02
CA ALA A 162 20.46 -0.68 1.73
C ALA A 162 19.63 -0.86 3.02
N LEU A 163 18.67 -1.79 3.02
CA LEU A 163 17.82 -2.10 4.19
C LEU A 163 18.27 -3.32 5.00
N ASN A 164 19.35 -3.99 4.58
CA ASN A 164 19.91 -5.11 5.33
C ASN A 164 20.37 -4.72 6.75
N PRO A 165 21.10 -3.59 6.95
CA PRO A 165 21.53 -3.18 8.27
C PRO A 165 20.33 -2.89 9.19
N PRO A 166 20.29 -3.47 10.41
CA PRO A 166 19.25 -3.16 11.42
C PRO A 166 18.96 -1.67 11.61
N PRO A 167 19.95 -0.76 11.73
CA PRO A 167 19.66 0.66 11.92
C PRO A 167 19.04 1.31 10.67
N ALA A 168 19.41 0.87 9.46
CA ALA A 168 18.84 1.38 8.22
C ALA A 168 17.36 0.98 8.09
N ARG A 169 17.04 -0.27 8.43
CA ARG A 169 15.65 -0.76 8.48
C ARG A 169 14.81 -0.03 9.52
N ALA A 170 15.36 0.18 10.72
CA ALA A 170 14.68 0.96 11.75
C ALA A 170 14.37 2.39 11.28
N ALA A 171 15.35 3.08 10.69
CA ALA A 171 15.18 4.41 10.14
C ALA A 171 14.12 4.45 9.03
N PHE A 172 14.12 3.45 8.14
CA PHE A 172 13.13 3.33 7.08
C PHE A 172 11.70 3.20 7.64
N VAL A 173 11.49 2.35 8.64
CA VAL A 173 10.17 2.18 9.28
C VAL A 173 9.71 3.47 9.97
N VAL A 174 10.61 4.18 10.67
CA VAL A 174 10.30 5.48 11.30
C VAL A 174 9.85 6.49 10.23
N CYS A 175 10.62 6.61 9.15
CA CYS A 175 10.30 7.50 8.04
C CYS A 175 8.97 7.13 7.37
N TRP A 176 8.69 5.83 7.21
CA TRP A 176 7.45 5.34 6.63
C TRP A 176 6.22 5.71 7.48
N VAL A 177 6.28 5.48 8.81
CA VAL A 177 5.21 5.88 9.73
C VAL A 177 5.03 7.40 9.74
N ALA A 178 6.13 8.16 9.77
CA ALA A 178 6.09 9.62 9.76
C ALA A 178 5.48 10.18 8.46
N LEU A 179 5.84 9.61 7.31
CA LEU A 179 5.25 9.97 6.02
C LEU A 179 3.75 9.69 5.99
N GLY A 180 3.33 8.51 6.47
CA GLY A 180 1.92 8.16 6.62
C GLY A 180 1.17 9.18 7.47
N TYR A 181 1.73 9.56 8.63
CA TYR A 181 1.16 10.60 9.49
C TYR A 181 1.04 11.95 8.79
N CYS A 182 2.08 12.38 8.07
CA CYS A 182 2.06 13.63 7.30
C CYS A 182 0.95 13.63 6.24
N LEU A 183 0.77 12.52 5.52
CA LEU A 183 -0.30 12.36 4.52
C LEU A 183 -1.69 12.42 5.18
N LEU A 184 -1.88 11.76 6.32
CA LEU A 184 -3.13 11.81 7.09
C LEU A 184 -3.47 13.23 7.52
N ARG A 185 -2.48 13.96 8.03
CA ARG A 185 -2.65 15.35 8.48
C ARG A 185 -2.93 16.27 7.30
N TRP A 186 -2.21 16.11 6.19
CA TRP A 186 -2.37 16.95 5.00
C TRP A 186 -3.79 16.82 4.44
N ARG A 187 -4.32 15.59 4.33
CA ARG A 187 -5.71 15.38 3.90
C ARG A 187 -6.75 16.08 4.77
N ARG A 188 -6.45 16.30 6.06
CA ARG A 188 -7.37 16.93 7.02
C ARG A 188 -7.14 18.43 7.22
N ARG A 189 -6.16 19.05 6.53
CA ARG A 189 -6.05 20.51 6.53
C ARG A 189 -7.21 21.09 5.69
N PRO A 190 -7.93 22.09 6.20
CA PRO A 190 -9.01 22.75 5.48
C PRO A 190 -8.51 23.45 4.22
#